data_AF-A0A9E1SNF0-F1
#
_entry.id   AF-A0A9E1SNF0-F1
#
_cell.length_a   1.000
_cell.length_b   1.000
_cell.length_c   1.000
_cell.angle_alpha   90.00
_cell.angle_beta   90.00
_cell.angle_gamma   90.00
#
_symmetry.space_group_name_H-M   'P 1'
#
loop_
_entity.id
_entity.type
_entity.pdbx_description
1 polymer ?
#
loop_
_entity_poly.entity_id
_entity_poly.type
_entity_poly.pdbx_seq_one_letter_code
_entity_poly.pdbx_strand_id
1 'polypeptide(L)'
;WVIPPLGRYAWQRASSLTIDLAYRRPPPSKLDGKYWRLQEIGASIYAWAAAYLIYNGTLPLKVAIVWYLVTVLVFTMNSLRTLGAHAYRNPGDVKMSVADQYLDSIDVTGGILSPFWAPVGLRFHATHHLFPQMPYHNLGTAHNLLVKNLSDNTLYLSATRKTLWHALATLWQDSALSQQKN
;
A
#
# COMPACT_ATOMS: atom_id res chain seq x y z
N TRP A 1 22.92 -6.87 -11.79
CA TRP A 1 23.76 -5.79 -12.35
C TRP A 1 25.07 -6.32 -12.90
N VAL A 2 25.86 -7.03 -12.07
CA VAL A 2 27.02 -7.83 -12.54
C VAL A 2 26.59 -8.96 -13.47
N ILE A 3 25.48 -9.62 -13.13
CA ILE A 3 24.75 -10.54 -14.02
C ILE A 3 23.50 -9.79 -14.53
N PRO A 4 23.46 -9.36 -15.80
CA PRO A 4 22.38 -8.52 -16.31
C PRO A 4 20.98 -9.17 -16.24
N PRO A 5 20.80 -10.46 -16.60
CA PRO A 5 19.50 -11.12 -16.48
C PRO A 5 18.94 -11.12 -15.06
N LEU A 6 19.77 -11.45 -14.07
CA LEU A 6 19.35 -11.47 -12.66
C LEU A 6 19.00 -10.07 -12.15
N GLY A 7 19.77 -9.05 -12.55
CA GLY A 7 19.47 -7.66 -12.22
C GLY A 7 18.13 -7.18 -12.77
N ARG A 8 17.82 -7.54 -14.03
CA ARG A 8 16.52 -7.22 -14.63
C ARG A 8 15.37 -7.92 -13.91
N TYR A 9 15.54 -9.20 -13.58
CA TYR A 9 14.53 -9.95 -12.83
C TYR A 9 14.29 -9.34 -11.44
N ALA A 10 15.36 -9.09 -10.68
CA ALA A 10 15.27 -8.47 -9.36
C ALA A 10 14.58 -7.11 -9.42
N TRP A 11 14.95 -6.26 -10.38
CA TRP A 11 14.30 -4.98 -10.61
C TRP A 11 12.81 -5.13 -10.93
N GLN A 12 12.46 -5.97 -11.91
CA GLN A 12 11.08 -6.06 -12.38
C GLN A 12 10.14 -6.74 -11.38
N ARG A 13 10.65 -7.70 -10.59
CA ARG A 13 9.80 -8.62 -9.81
C ARG A 13 10.05 -8.59 -8.30
N ALA A 14 11.24 -8.21 -7.84
CA ALA A 14 11.64 -8.32 -6.43
C ALA A 14 12.01 -6.98 -5.78
N SER A 15 11.87 -5.87 -6.49
CA SER A 15 12.26 -4.52 -6.00
C SER A 15 11.09 -3.63 -5.61
N SER A 16 9.85 -4.14 -5.71
CA SER A 16 8.63 -3.38 -5.41
C SER A 16 7.81 -4.11 -4.36
N LEU A 17 7.26 -3.36 -3.41
CA LEU A 17 6.35 -3.87 -2.40
C LEU A 17 4.91 -3.79 -2.95
N THR A 18 4.57 -4.68 -3.89
CA THR A 18 3.25 -4.71 -4.55
C THR A 18 2.42 -5.90 -4.10
N ILE A 19 1.10 -5.75 -4.17
CA ILE A 19 0.14 -6.84 -3.95
C ILE A 19 -0.12 -7.67 -5.21
N ASP A 20 0.08 -7.07 -6.39
CA ASP A 20 -0.01 -7.76 -7.66
C ASP A 20 1.28 -8.54 -7.93
N LEU A 21 1.16 -9.87 -7.98
CA LEU A 21 2.25 -10.79 -8.28
C LEU A 21 2.63 -10.79 -9.77
N ALA A 22 1.71 -10.36 -10.65
CA ALA A 22 1.96 -10.21 -12.08
C ALA A 22 2.71 -8.92 -12.41
N TYR A 23 2.72 -7.94 -11.48
CA TYR A 23 3.35 -6.65 -11.66
C TYR A 23 4.80 -6.77 -12.14
N ARG A 24 5.15 -5.88 -13.08
CA ARG A 24 6.51 -5.70 -13.58
C ARG A 24 6.87 -4.24 -13.45
N ARG A 25 7.84 -3.93 -12.57
CA ARG A 25 8.32 -2.57 -12.40
C ARG A 25 8.87 -2.02 -13.73
N PRO A 26 8.45 -0.81 -14.16
CA PRO A 26 8.99 -0.18 -15.36
C PRO A 26 10.50 0.09 -15.20
N PRO A 27 11.25 0.30 -16.30
CA PRO A 27 12.68 0.62 -16.22
C PRO A 27 12.97 1.79 -15.28
N PRO A 28 14.15 1.83 -14.62
CA PRO A 28 14.51 2.91 -13.72
C PRO A 28 14.37 4.28 -14.38
N SER A 29 13.77 5.20 -13.64
CA SER A 29 13.49 6.57 -14.03
C SER A 29 14.15 7.54 -13.05
N LYS A 30 14.02 8.86 -13.31
CA LYS A 30 14.49 9.89 -12.37
C LYS A 30 13.73 9.87 -11.03
N LEU A 31 12.51 9.33 -11.01
CA LEU A 31 11.67 9.26 -9.81
C LEU A 31 12.20 8.28 -8.76
N ASP A 32 12.99 7.29 -9.20
CA ASP A 32 13.61 6.31 -8.30
C ASP A 32 14.78 6.91 -7.49
N GLY A 33 15.14 8.17 -7.77
CA GLY A 33 16.19 8.89 -7.07
C GLY A 33 17.60 8.56 -7.55
N LYS A 34 18.58 9.35 -7.11
CA LYS A 34 19.98 9.18 -7.52
C LYS A 34 20.66 7.96 -6.87
N TYR A 35 20.18 7.57 -5.68
CA TYR A 35 20.90 6.66 -4.79
C TYR A 35 20.25 5.28 -4.60
N TRP A 36 19.19 4.93 -5.35
CA TRP A 36 18.52 3.65 -5.16
C TRP A 36 19.46 2.45 -5.33
N ARG A 37 20.46 2.53 -6.21
CA ARG A 37 21.47 1.46 -6.36
C ARG A 37 22.31 1.28 -5.10
N LEU A 38 22.66 2.37 -4.44
CA LEU A 38 23.40 2.33 -3.18
C LEU A 38 22.53 1.73 -2.07
N GLN A 39 21.23 2.06 -2.06
CA GLN A 39 20.27 1.45 -1.14
C GLN A 39 20.12 -0.06 -1.38
N GLU A 40 20.04 -0.51 -2.64
CA GLU A 40 19.96 -1.92 -3.00
C GLU A 40 21.23 -2.70 -2.60
N ILE A 41 22.41 -2.14 -2.84
CA ILE A 41 23.69 -2.73 -2.41
C ILE A 41 23.76 -2.77 -0.88
N GLY A 42 23.45 -1.66 -0.20
CA GLY A 42 23.49 -1.58 1.26
C GLY A 42 22.53 -2.57 1.93
N ALA A 43 21.29 -2.67 1.43
CA ALA A 43 20.31 -3.63 1.91
C ALA A 43 20.76 -5.08 1.64
N SER A 44 21.38 -5.35 0.49
CA SER A 44 21.91 -6.68 0.15
C SER A 44 23.07 -7.06 1.08
N ILE A 45 24.03 -6.16 1.30
CA ILE A 45 25.16 -6.38 2.21
C ILE A 45 24.64 -6.63 3.64
N TYR A 46 23.71 -5.80 4.11
CA TYR A 46 23.09 -5.97 5.41
C TYR A 46 22.47 -7.37 5.55
N ALA A 47 21.71 -7.81 4.54
CA ALA A 47 21.04 -9.09 4.59
C ALA A 47 22.01 -10.29 4.55
N TRP A 48 23.00 -10.24 3.67
CA TRP A 48 24.02 -11.28 3.58
C TRP A 48 24.95 -11.33 4.79
N ALA A 49 25.28 -10.18 5.38
CA ALA A 49 26.06 -10.12 6.61
C ALA A 49 25.29 -10.79 7.77
N ALA A 50 24.00 -10.47 7.93
CA ALA A 50 23.17 -11.12 8.95
C ALA A 50 23.07 -12.64 8.71
N ALA A 51 22.84 -13.08 7.46
CA ALA A 51 22.81 -14.49 7.11
C ALA A 51 24.14 -15.22 7.42
N TYR A 52 25.27 -14.59 7.10
CA TYR A 52 26.61 -15.11 7.40
C TYR A 52 26.86 -15.23 8.92
N LEU A 53 26.49 -14.20 9.68
CA LEU A 53 26.61 -14.21 11.14
C LEU A 53 25.69 -15.26 11.80
N ILE A 54 24.55 -15.57 11.20
CA ILE A 54 23.70 -16.68 11.66
C ILE A 54 24.35 -18.02 11.32
N TYR A 55 24.84 -18.17 10.09
CA TYR A 55 25.45 -19.40 9.60
C TYR A 55 26.69 -19.81 10.42
N ASN A 56 27.54 -18.85 10.80
CA ASN A 56 28.74 -19.12 11.60
C ASN A 56 28.47 -19.19 13.12
N GLY A 57 27.20 -19.08 13.55
CA GLY A 57 26.80 -19.17 14.95
C GLY A 57 27.03 -17.92 15.80
N THR A 58 27.53 -16.82 15.22
CA THR A 58 27.70 -15.55 15.95
C THR A 58 26.35 -14.96 16.36
N LEU A 59 25.36 -15.05 15.47
CA LEU A 59 23.97 -14.73 15.76
C LEU A 59 23.16 -16.03 15.93
N PRO A 60 22.30 -16.12 16.94
CA PRO A 60 21.51 -17.32 17.16
C PRO A 60 20.41 -17.45 16.11
N LEU A 61 20.06 -18.68 15.73
CA LEU A 61 19.03 -18.97 14.71
C LEU A 61 17.67 -18.30 15.00
N LYS A 62 17.35 -18.05 16.29
CA LYS A 62 16.15 -17.30 16.70
C LYS A 62 16.06 -15.91 16.06
N VAL A 63 17.19 -15.27 15.71
CA VAL A 63 17.21 -13.99 14.99
C VAL A 63 16.59 -14.16 13.60
N ALA A 64 16.93 -15.24 12.88
CA ALA A 64 16.33 -15.53 11.57
C ALA A 64 14.82 -15.74 11.67
N ILE A 65 14.37 -16.47 12.69
CA ILE A 65 12.94 -16.75 12.92
C ILE A 65 12.17 -15.45 13.20
N VAL A 66 12.65 -14.63 14.14
CA VAL A 66 12.01 -13.35 14.47
C VAL A 66 12.00 -12.44 13.26
N TRP A 67 13.11 -12.35 12.53
CA TRP A 67 13.19 -11.53 11.33
C TRP A 67 12.21 -12.00 10.25
N TYR A 68 12.09 -13.30 10.01
CA TYR A 68 11.10 -13.86 9.09
C TYR A 68 9.66 -13.50 9.50
N LEU A 69 9.31 -13.72 10.77
CA LEU A 69 7.96 -13.44 11.28
C LEU A 69 7.61 -11.95 11.20
N VAL A 70 8.52 -11.06 11.59
CA VAL A 70 8.34 -9.62 11.48
C VAL A 70 8.18 -9.21 10.01
N THR A 71 8.98 -9.78 9.11
CA THR A 71 8.88 -9.51 7.68
C THR A 71 7.50 -9.93 7.15
N VAL A 72 7.06 -11.17 7.40
CA VAL A 72 5.73 -11.65 7.00
C VAL A 72 4.62 -10.75 7.54
N LEU A 73 4.72 -10.32 8.81
CA LEU A 73 3.75 -9.41 9.41
C LEU A 73 3.72 -8.05 8.69
N VAL A 74 4.88 -7.44 8.43
CA VAL A 74 4.99 -6.16 7.72
C VAL A 74 4.40 -6.27 6.32
N PHE A 75 4.74 -7.32 5.57
CA PHE A 75 4.21 -7.55 4.22
C PHE A 75 2.69 -7.76 4.25
N THR A 76 2.19 -8.59 5.17
CA THR A 76 0.75 -8.83 5.33
C THR A 76 0.00 -7.54 5.66
N MET A 77 0.50 -6.77 6.63
CA MET A 77 -0.11 -5.49 7.00
C MET A 77 -0.06 -4.47 5.86
N ASN A 78 1.05 -4.41 5.10
CA ASN A 78 1.14 -3.55 3.92
C ASN A 78 0.14 -3.96 2.84
N SER A 79 -0.04 -5.26 2.60
CA SER A 79 -1.00 -5.76 1.62
C SER A 79 -2.43 -5.44 2.02
N LEU A 80 -2.81 -5.68 3.28
CA LEU A 80 -4.13 -5.34 3.81
C LEU A 80 -4.40 -3.84 3.74
N ARG A 81 -3.39 -3.02 4.04
CA ARG A 81 -3.43 -1.55 3.92
C ARG A 81 -3.71 -1.11 2.48
N THR A 82 -2.98 -1.68 1.54
CA THR A 82 -3.09 -1.36 0.11
C THR A 82 -4.46 -1.77 -0.43
N LEU A 83 -4.93 -2.97 -0.06
CA LEU A 83 -6.26 -3.45 -0.43
C LEU A 83 -7.38 -2.58 0.19
N GLY A 84 -7.27 -2.25 1.47
CA GLY A 84 -8.29 -1.49 2.19
C GLY A 84 -8.39 -0.01 1.83
N ALA A 85 -7.42 0.52 1.08
CA ALA A 85 -7.37 1.93 0.69
C ALA A 85 -8.10 2.23 -0.63
N HIS A 86 -8.46 1.20 -1.42
CA HIS A 86 -9.02 1.36 -2.76
C HIS A 86 -10.15 0.37 -3.06
N ALA A 87 -11.01 0.73 -4.00
CA ALA A 87 -12.09 -0.12 -4.51
C ALA A 87 -11.71 -0.90 -5.78
N TYR A 88 -10.60 -0.53 -6.45
CA TYR A 88 -10.05 -1.20 -7.63
C TYR A 88 -11.05 -1.37 -8.79
N ARG A 89 -11.88 -0.37 -9.02
CA ARG A 89 -12.90 -0.33 -10.08
C ARG A 89 -12.35 0.13 -11.43
N ASN A 90 -11.13 0.68 -11.45
CA ASN A 90 -10.48 1.08 -12.69
C ASN A 90 -10.00 -0.16 -13.48
N PRO A 91 -10.44 -0.35 -14.75
CA PRO A 91 -9.93 -1.42 -15.62
C PRO A 91 -8.43 -1.28 -15.96
N GLY A 92 -7.83 -0.10 -15.73
CA GLY A 92 -6.39 0.12 -15.84
C GLY A 92 -5.89 0.53 -17.23
N ASP A 93 -6.76 0.52 -18.24
CA ASP A 93 -6.50 0.96 -19.62
C ASP A 93 -6.88 2.43 -19.86
N VAL A 94 -7.67 3.03 -18.96
CA VAL A 94 -8.11 4.43 -19.05
C VAL A 94 -7.58 5.25 -17.88
N LYS A 95 -7.21 6.51 -18.15
CA LYS A 95 -6.87 7.48 -17.10
C LYS A 95 -8.14 7.93 -16.38
N MET A 96 -8.14 7.79 -15.06
CA MET A 96 -9.25 8.20 -14.21
C MET A 96 -9.32 9.73 -14.07
N SER A 97 -10.54 10.26 -14.08
CA SER A 97 -10.77 11.64 -13.65
C SER A 97 -10.51 11.78 -12.14
N VAL A 98 -10.41 13.02 -11.64
CA VAL A 98 -10.25 13.27 -10.19
C VAL A 98 -11.44 12.70 -9.40
N ALA A 99 -12.66 12.80 -9.95
CA ALA A 99 -13.86 12.25 -9.33
C ALA A 99 -13.80 10.72 -9.27
N ASP A 100 -13.34 10.07 -10.34
CA ASP A 100 -13.19 8.61 -10.36
C ASP A 100 -12.12 8.15 -9.37
N GLN A 101 -10.97 8.83 -9.30
CA GLN A 101 -9.90 8.53 -8.34
C GLN A 101 -10.40 8.63 -6.90
N TYR A 102 -11.25 9.63 -6.61
CA TYR A 102 -11.90 9.75 -5.32
C TYR A 102 -12.81 8.56 -5.02
N LEU A 103 -13.70 8.19 -5.96
CA LEU A 103 -14.64 7.09 -5.79
C LEU A 103 -13.98 5.70 -5.78
N ASP A 104 -12.77 5.61 -6.31
CA ASP A 104 -11.94 4.40 -6.27
C ASP A 104 -11.02 4.35 -5.04
N SER A 105 -11.03 5.39 -4.21
CA SER A 105 -10.29 5.47 -2.95
C SER A 105 -11.23 5.34 -1.77
N ILE A 106 -10.70 4.95 -0.61
CA ILE A 106 -11.50 4.66 0.57
C ILE A 106 -10.99 5.44 1.79
N ASP A 107 -11.93 6.08 2.49
CA ASP A 107 -11.75 6.55 3.87
C ASP A 107 -12.20 5.44 4.84
N VAL A 108 -11.42 5.19 5.89
CA VAL A 108 -11.78 4.26 6.97
C VAL A 108 -11.89 5.02 8.29
N THR A 109 -13.10 5.44 8.64
CA THR A 109 -13.29 6.50 9.66
C THR A 109 -13.58 5.98 11.07
N GLY A 110 -13.88 4.69 11.22
CA GLY A 110 -14.20 4.06 12.50
C GLY A 110 -13.20 2.98 12.93
N GLY A 111 -13.45 2.41 14.11
CA GLY A 111 -12.68 1.31 14.70
C GLY A 111 -11.49 1.78 15.54
N ILE A 112 -11.40 1.29 16.78
CA ILE A 112 -10.31 1.61 17.72
C ILE A 112 -8.93 1.19 17.21
N LEU A 113 -8.88 0.19 16.33
CA LEU A 113 -7.65 -0.32 15.74
C LEU A 113 -7.19 0.48 14.51
N SER A 114 -8.01 1.39 13.99
CA SER A 114 -7.69 2.11 12.76
C SER A 114 -6.41 2.95 12.79
N PRO A 115 -6.08 3.64 13.89
CA PRO A 115 -4.78 4.30 14.03
C PRO A 115 -3.57 3.36 13.96
N PHE A 116 -3.71 2.07 14.30
CA PHE A 116 -2.56 1.15 14.32
C PHE A 116 -2.19 0.65 12.93
N TRP A 117 -3.17 0.39 12.06
CA TRP A 117 -2.90 -0.05 10.70
C TRP A 117 -2.79 1.12 9.71
N ALA A 118 -3.48 2.24 9.96
CA ALA A 118 -3.43 3.47 9.15
C ALA A 118 -3.34 4.71 10.09
N PRO A 119 -2.13 5.06 10.56
CA PRO A 119 -1.97 6.10 11.58
C PRO A 119 -2.26 7.52 11.09
N VAL A 120 -2.05 7.79 9.80
CA VAL A 120 -2.15 9.13 9.21
C VAL A 120 -3.00 9.10 7.93
N GLY A 121 -2.47 9.55 6.80
CA GLY A 121 -3.24 9.85 5.60
C GLY A 121 -3.99 8.66 4.99
N LEU A 122 -3.48 7.44 5.15
CA LEU A 122 -4.14 6.25 4.61
C LEU A 122 -5.55 6.02 5.19
N ARG A 123 -5.81 6.53 6.40
CA ARG A 123 -7.13 6.40 7.03
C ARG A 123 -8.18 7.28 6.37
N PHE A 124 -7.76 8.35 5.73
CA PHE A 124 -8.61 9.29 4.99
C PHE A 124 -8.09 9.41 3.55
N HIS A 125 -7.88 8.26 2.89
CA HIS A 125 -7.21 8.21 1.60
C HIS A 125 -8.04 8.83 0.48
N ALA A 126 -9.36 8.64 0.48
CA ALA A 126 -10.24 9.31 -0.47
C ALA A 126 -10.20 10.82 -0.26
N THR A 127 -10.27 11.29 0.99
CA THR A 127 -10.13 12.71 1.31
C THR A 127 -8.78 13.28 0.84
N HIS A 128 -7.69 12.51 0.93
CA HIS A 128 -6.38 12.92 0.42
C HIS A 128 -6.39 13.16 -1.09
N HIS A 129 -7.11 12.37 -1.89
CA HIS A 129 -7.20 12.61 -3.34
C HIS A 129 -7.94 13.91 -3.69
N LEU A 130 -8.82 14.42 -2.82
CA LEU A 130 -9.42 15.75 -2.98
C LEU A 130 -8.43 16.87 -2.62
N PHE A 131 -7.58 16.66 -1.61
CA PHE A 131 -6.66 17.66 -1.09
C PHE A 131 -5.24 17.09 -0.94
N PRO A 132 -4.54 16.76 -2.05
CA PRO A 132 -3.27 16.04 -2.00
C PRO A 132 -2.15 16.83 -1.29
N GLN A 133 -2.28 18.16 -1.26
CA GLN A 133 -1.31 19.05 -0.60
C GLN A 133 -1.62 19.29 0.89
N MET A 134 -2.75 18.78 1.40
CA MET A 134 -3.10 18.94 2.80
C MET A 134 -2.23 18.03 3.67
N PRO A 135 -1.68 18.53 4.79
CA PRO A 135 -0.97 17.68 5.73
C PRO A 135 -1.86 16.56 6.26
N TYR A 136 -1.32 15.34 6.30
CA TYR A 136 -2.11 14.14 6.63
C TYR A 136 -2.84 14.21 7.98
N HIS A 137 -2.30 14.93 8.96
CA HIS A 137 -2.90 15.09 10.28
C HIS A 137 -4.18 15.96 10.26
N ASN A 138 -4.37 16.79 9.23
CA ASN A 138 -5.57 17.61 9.05
C ASN A 138 -6.69 16.88 8.31
N LEU A 139 -6.43 15.73 7.65
CA LEU A 139 -7.42 15.06 6.82
C LEU A 139 -8.65 14.58 7.61
N GLY A 140 -8.48 14.16 8.87
CA GLY A 140 -9.62 13.80 9.70
C GLY A 140 -10.51 15.00 10.02
N THR A 141 -9.92 16.17 10.26
CA THR A 141 -10.65 17.42 10.44
C THR A 141 -11.36 17.83 9.16
N ALA A 142 -10.68 17.76 8.01
CA ALA A 142 -11.27 18.05 6.70
C ALA A 142 -12.45 17.11 6.41
N HIS A 143 -12.30 15.81 6.68
CA HIS A 143 -13.38 14.85 6.52
C HIS A 143 -14.61 15.24 7.36
N ASN A 144 -14.41 15.55 8.64
CA ASN A 144 -15.50 15.97 9.52
C ASN A 144 -16.18 17.27 9.04
N LEU A 145 -15.41 18.23 8.52
CA LEU A 145 -15.96 19.47 7.96
C LEU A 145 -16.79 19.21 6.69
N LEU A 146 -16.35 18.32 5.81
CA LEU A 146 -17.09 17.97 4.59
C LEU A 146 -18.38 17.25 4.93
N VAL A 147 -18.34 16.26 5.82
CA VAL A 147 -19.55 15.55 6.28
C VAL A 147 -20.55 16.53 6.91
N LYS A 148 -20.06 17.49 7.70
CA LYS A 148 -20.91 18.46 8.42
C LYS A 148 -21.51 19.55 7.51
N ASN A 149 -20.74 20.06 6.56
CA ASN A 149 -21.08 21.32 5.86
C ASN A 149 -21.51 21.13 4.39
N LEU A 150 -21.30 19.96 3.79
CA LEU A 150 -21.87 19.69 2.47
C LEU A 150 -23.39 19.60 2.57
N SER A 151 -24.10 20.29 1.68
CA SER A 151 -25.56 20.25 1.60
C SER A 151 -26.08 18.86 1.23
N ASP A 152 -25.33 18.13 0.40
CA ASP A 152 -25.49 16.70 0.14
C ASP A 152 -24.11 16.04 0.22
N ASN A 153 -23.94 15.14 1.19
CA ASN A 153 -22.70 14.38 1.40
C ASN A 153 -22.83 12.92 0.95
N THR A 154 -23.90 12.53 0.25
CA THR A 154 -24.17 11.13 -0.15
C THR A 154 -23.03 10.57 -1.00
N LEU A 155 -22.61 11.30 -2.04
CA LEU A 155 -21.52 10.87 -2.90
C LEU A 155 -20.18 10.82 -2.14
N TYR A 156 -19.94 11.81 -1.28
CA TYR A 156 -18.76 11.87 -0.43
C TYR A 156 -18.68 10.65 0.50
N LEU A 157 -19.78 10.31 1.18
CA LEU A 157 -19.83 9.16 2.09
C LEU A 157 -19.79 7.81 1.36
N SER A 158 -20.04 7.76 0.04
CA SER A 158 -19.94 6.52 -0.74
C SER A 158 -18.51 5.95 -0.79
N ALA A 159 -17.49 6.82 -0.64
CA ALA A 159 -16.08 6.46 -0.53
C ALA A 159 -15.66 6.13 0.92
N THR A 160 -16.59 6.09 1.88
CA THR A 160 -16.28 5.84 3.30
C THR A 160 -16.62 4.41 3.72
N ARG A 161 -15.78 3.81 4.57
CA ARG A 161 -15.99 2.51 5.21
C ARG A 161 -15.79 2.64 6.73
N LYS A 162 -16.51 1.81 7.47
CA LYS A 162 -16.52 1.84 8.95
C LYS A 162 -15.23 1.30 9.55
N THR A 163 -14.65 0.26 8.97
CA THR A 163 -13.45 -0.43 9.47
C THR A 163 -12.68 -1.02 8.28
N LEU A 164 -11.43 -1.42 8.52
CA LEU A 164 -10.65 -2.17 7.52
C LEU A 164 -11.37 -3.44 7.07
N TRP A 165 -11.97 -4.18 8.02
CA TRP A 165 -12.74 -5.38 7.70
C TRP A 165 -13.93 -5.09 6.80
N HIS A 166 -14.66 -4.00 7.05
CA HIS A 166 -15.74 -3.58 6.16
C HIS A 166 -15.19 -3.27 4.75
N ALA A 167 -14.09 -2.52 4.64
CA ALA A 167 -13.47 -2.23 3.34
C ALA A 167 -13.07 -3.50 2.58
N LEU A 168 -12.38 -4.44 3.24
CA LEU A 168 -11.93 -5.70 2.64
C LEU A 168 -13.10 -6.62 2.26
N ALA A 169 -14.13 -6.71 3.11
CA ALA A 169 -15.31 -7.52 2.82
C ALA A 169 -16.08 -6.97 1.61
N THR A 170 -16.26 -5.64 1.53
CA THR A 170 -16.85 -5.00 0.36
C THR A 170 -16.01 -5.23 -0.90
N LEU A 171 -14.69 -5.08 -0.83
CA LEU A 171 -13.80 -5.34 -1.96
C LEU A 171 -13.92 -6.78 -2.45
N TRP A 172 -13.98 -7.75 -1.54
CA TRP A 172 -14.16 -9.16 -1.86
C TRP A 172 -15.50 -9.41 -2.59
N GLN A 173 -16.58 -8.83 -2.09
CA GLN A 173 -17.91 -8.92 -2.71
C GLN A 173 -17.93 -8.26 -4.11
N ASP A 174 -17.41 -7.04 -4.24
CA ASP A 174 -17.32 -6.30 -5.50
C ASP A 174 -16.50 -7.10 -6.54
N SER A 175 -15.39 -7.70 -6.12
CA SER A 175 -14.56 -8.57 -6.98
C SER A 175 -15.32 -9.81 -7.47
N ALA A 176 -16.02 -10.52 -6.57
CA ALA A 176 -16.81 -11.68 -6.94
C ALA A 176 -17.93 -11.33 -7.95
N LEU A 177 -18.60 -10.20 -7.74
CA LEU A 177 -19.63 -9.70 -8.67
C LEU A 177 -19.04 -9.29 -10.02
N SER A 178 -17.85 -8.70 -10.04
CA SER A 178 -17.16 -8.34 -11.29
C SER A 178 -16.79 -9.57 -12.10
N GLN A 179 -16.38 -10.67 -11.45
CA GLN A 179 -16.03 -11.92 -12.14
C GLN A 179 -17.24 -12.63 -12.75
N GLN A 180 -18.45 -12.45 -12.18
CA GLN A 180 -19.69 -13.02 -12.73
C GLN A 180 -20.20 -12.30 -13.98
N LYS A 181 -19.76 -11.06 -14.21
CA LYS A 181 -20.18 -10.25 -15.36
C LYS A 181 -19.31 -10.46 -16.60
N ASN A 182 -18.17 -11.13 -16.45
CA ASN A 182 -17.24 -11.50 -17.52
C ASN A 182 -17.39 -12.97 -17.89
#